data_AF-A0A2H6ECD2-F1
#
_entry.id   AF-A0A2H6ECD2-F1
#
_cell.length_a   1.000
_cell.length_b   1.000
_cell.length_c   1.000
_cell.angle_alpha   90.00
_cell.angle_beta   90.00
_cell.angle_gamma   90.00
#
_symmetry.space_group_name_H-M   'P 1'
#
loop_
_entity.id
_entity.type
_entity.pdbx_description
1 polymer ?
#
loop_
_entity_poly.entity_id
_entity_poly.type
_entity_poly.pdbx_seq_one_letter_code
_entity_poly.pdbx_strand_id
1 'polypeptide(L)'
;MAAGVIAVFIPIIMFLVFGIIIVVYIFYRSKERQILLEKGLSAEEIKAFFDQKRDPYGMLKIGIISIFFGLGIGIGIALEDMTGKDFWTVLFIFVFTGLGFVIANLVGNKMRAKIKSNER
;
A
#
# COMPACT_ATOMS: atom_id res chain seq x y z
N MET A 1 4.08 -34.34 8.70
CA MET A 1 2.80 -34.28 7.95
C MET A 1 2.07 -32.94 8.09
N ALA A 2 1.99 -32.32 9.27
CA ALA A 2 1.28 -31.03 9.45
C ALA A 2 1.89 -29.83 8.69
N ALA A 3 3.23 -29.73 8.60
CA ALA A 3 3.90 -28.61 7.94
C ALA A 3 3.61 -28.48 6.43
N GLY A 4 3.48 -29.62 5.73
CA GLY A 4 3.18 -29.62 4.29
C GLY A 4 1.76 -29.14 3.99
N VAL A 5 0.81 -29.42 4.86
CA VAL A 5 -0.56 -28.92 4.74
C VAL A 5 -0.58 -27.40 4.91
N ILE A 6 0.07 -26.87 5.95
CA ILE A 6 0.15 -25.43 6.22
C ILE A 6 0.77 -24.67 5.04
N ALA A 7 1.84 -25.20 4.43
CA ALA A 7 2.53 -24.56 3.31
C ALA A 7 1.63 -24.36 2.07
N VAL A 8 0.69 -25.27 1.82
CA VAL A 8 -0.26 -25.17 0.69
C VAL A 8 -1.39 -24.17 0.99
N PHE A 9 -1.79 -24.03 2.26
CA PHE A 9 -2.84 -23.09 2.64
C PHE A 9 -2.41 -21.63 2.55
N ILE A 10 -1.13 -21.31 2.78
CA ILE A 10 -0.62 -19.92 2.72
C ILE A 10 -0.93 -19.23 1.39
N PRO A 11 -0.55 -19.76 0.21
CA PRO A 11 -0.85 -19.11 -1.08
C PRO A 11 -2.35 -19.07 -1.39
N ILE A 12 -3.11 -20.10 -1.00
CA ILE A 12 -4.56 -20.16 -1.23
C ILE A 12 -5.28 -19.04 -0.46
N ILE A 13 -4.97 -18.90 0.83
CA ILE A 13 -5.54 -17.85 1.68
C ILE A 13 -5.13 -16.47 1.17
N MET A 14 -3.86 -16.29 0.78
CA MET A 14 -3.38 -15.03 0.19
C MET A 14 -4.19 -14.65 -1.04
N PHE A 15 -4.38 -15.58 -1.99
CA PHE A 15 -5.11 -15.32 -3.23
C PHE A 15 -6.58 -14.99 -2.98
N LEU A 16 -7.20 -15.69 -2.03
CA LEU A 16 -8.61 -15.49 -1.66
C LEU A 16 -8.81 -14.11 -1.00
N VAL A 17 -7.93 -13.72 -0.06
CA VAL A 17 -7.99 -12.39 0.58
C VAL A 17 -7.76 -11.29 -0.46
N PHE A 18 -6.75 -11.43 -1.31
CA PHE A 18 -6.47 -10.45 -2.38
C PHE A 18 -7.65 -10.33 -3.36
N GLY A 19 -8.21 -11.46 -3.77
CA GLY A 19 -9.37 -11.52 -4.65
C GLY A 19 -10.59 -10.80 -4.06
N ILE A 20 -10.91 -11.05 -2.78
CA ILE A 20 -12.00 -10.36 -2.09
C ILE A 20 -11.73 -8.85 -2.04
N ILE A 21 -10.53 -8.41 -1.67
CA ILE A 21 -10.19 -6.98 -1.61
C ILE A 21 -10.41 -6.31 -2.97
N ILE A 22 -9.96 -6.94 -4.05
CA ILE A 22 -10.14 -6.42 -5.42
C ILE A 22 -11.61 -6.35 -5.80
N VAL A 23 -12.38 -7.43 -5.56
CA VAL A 23 -13.81 -7.49 -5.87
C VAL A 23 -14.57 -6.42 -5.10
N VAL A 24 -14.31 -6.28 -3.80
CA VAL A 24 -14.91 -5.26 -2.94
C VAL A 24 -14.57 -3.86 -3.44
N TYR A 25 -13.29 -3.60 -3.75
CA TYR A 25 -12.85 -2.31 -4.29
C TYR A 25 -13.56 -1.95 -5.62
N ILE A 26 -13.66 -2.91 -6.54
CA ILE A 26 -14.36 -2.70 -7.83
C ILE A 26 -15.86 -2.48 -7.59
N PHE A 27 -16.47 -3.27 -6.70
CA PHE A 27 -17.89 -3.18 -6.38
C PHE A 27 -18.26 -1.80 -5.81
N TYR A 28 -17.53 -1.33 -4.80
CA TYR A 28 -17.77 -0.01 -4.21
C TYR A 28 -17.55 1.11 -5.24
N ARG A 29 -16.49 1.05 -6.03
CA ARG A 29 -16.23 2.04 -7.08
C ARG A 29 -17.31 2.08 -8.16
N SER A 30 -17.89 0.93 -8.49
CA SER A 30 -19.03 0.84 -9.41
C SER A 30 -20.29 1.47 -8.79
N LYS A 31 -20.56 1.17 -7.52
CA LYS A 31 -21.73 1.68 -6.80
C LYS A 31 -21.68 3.19 -6.59
N GLU A 32 -20.51 3.75 -6.27
CA GLU A 32 -20.30 5.20 -6.17
C GLU A 32 -20.66 5.93 -7.47
N ARG A 33 -20.28 5.37 -8.62
CA ARG A 33 -20.61 5.95 -9.93
C ARG A 33 -22.11 5.91 -10.23
N GLN A 34 -22.79 4.82 -9.88
CA GLN A 34 -24.24 4.69 -10.08
C GLN A 34 -25.02 5.71 -9.24
N ILE A 35 -24.65 5.88 -7.97
CA ILE A 35 -25.29 6.85 -7.07
C ILE A 35 -25.11 8.30 -7.57
N LEU A 36 -23.97 8.62 -8.18
CA LEU A 36 -23.72 9.95 -8.76
C LEU A 36 -24.56 10.21 -10.01
N LEU A 37 -24.76 9.19 -10.86
CA LEU A 37 -25.64 9.27 -12.02
C LEU A 37 -27.12 9.43 -11.61
N GLU A 38 -27.56 8.68 -10.59
CA GLU A 38 -28.93 8.79 -10.04
C GLU A 38 -29.22 10.17 -9.43
N LYS A 39 -28.18 10.87 -8.94
CA LYS A 39 -28.28 12.24 -8.42
C LYS A 39 -28.23 13.31 -9.51
N GLY A 40 -28.20 12.93 -10.78
CA GLY A 40 -28.31 13.85 -11.91
C GLY A 40 -27.00 14.50 -12.36
N LEU A 41 -25.82 14.04 -11.89
CA LEU A 41 -24.56 14.45 -12.51
C LEU A 41 -24.43 13.82 -13.89
N SER A 42 -23.98 14.59 -14.88
CA SER A 42 -23.70 14.04 -16.21
C SER A 42 -22.49 13.09 -16.14
N ALA A 43 -22.46 12.07 -17.01
CA ALA A 43 -21.35 11.14 -17.07
C ALA A 43 -19.99 11.82 -17.36
N GLU A 44 -20.01 12.98 -18.03
CA GLU A 44 -18.83 13.80 -18.33
C GLU A 44 -18.32 14.56 -17.10
N GLU A 45 -19.22 15.10 -16.27
CA GLU A 45 -18.85 15.76 -15.01
C GLU A 45 -18.28 14.77 -14.00
N ILE A 46 -18.84 13.55 -13.93
CA ILE A 46 -18.32 12.47 -13.09
C ILE A 46 -16.89 12.11 -13.53
N LYS A 47 -16.67 11.98 -14.84
CA LYS A 47 -15.33 11.68 -15.37
C LYS A 47 -14.32 12.78 -15.01
N ALA A 48 -14.71 14.04 -15.18
CA ALA A 48 -13.87 15.19 -14.81
C ALA A 48 -13.53 15.21 -13.31
N PHE A 49 -14.49 14.91 -12.43
CA PHE A 49 -14.27 14.84 -10.98
C PHE A 49 -13.31 13.72 -10.56
N PHE A 50 -13.36 12.57 -11.22
CA PHE A 50 -12.50 11.42 -10.89
C PHE A 50 -11.09 11.53 -11.48
N ASP A 51 -10.91 12.16 -12.65
CA ASP A 51 -9.58 12.34 -13.25
C ASP A 51 -8.72 13.35 -12.48
N GLN A 52 -9.33 14.35 -11.82
CA GLN A 52 -8.60 15.39 -11.10
C GLN A 52 -7.99 14.94 -9.76
N LYS A 53 -8.41 13.79 -9.20
CA LYS A 53 -8.02 13.33 -7.85
C LYS A 53 -6.89 12.30 -7.80
N ARG A 54 -6.19 12.03 -8.89
CA ARG A 54 -5.04 11.11 -8.82
C ARG A 54 -3.89 11.77 -8.08
N ASP A 55 -3.65 11.32 -6.85
CA ASP A 55 -2.50 11.74 -6.05
C ASP A 55 -1.20 11.26 -6.75
N PRO A 56 -0.41 12.17 -7.35
CA PRO A 56 0.73 11.77 -8.18
C PRO A 56 1.85 11.11 -7.37
N TYR A 57 1.83 11.24 -6.04
CA TYR A 57 2.88 10.73 -5.16
C TYR A 57 2.57 9.39 -4.52
N GLY A 58 1.41 8.78 -4.81
CA GLY A 58 1.07 7.46 -4.28
C GLY A 58 2.14 6.41 -4.61
N MET A 59 2.66 6.43 -5.83
CA MET A 59 3.68 5.50 -6.29
C MET A 59 5.04 5.74 -5.60
N LEU A 60 5.41 7.00 -5.32
CA LEU A 60 6.64 7.29 -4.57
C LEU A 60 6.53 6.81 -3.12
N LYS A 61 5.39 7.03 -2.47
CA LYS A 61 5.16 6.57 -1.10
C LYS A 61 5.33 5.06 -1.00
N ILE A 62 4.74 4.32 -1.94
CA ILE A 62 4.90 2.86 -2.05
C ILE A 62 6.37 2.48 -2.25
N GLY A 63 7.08 3.15 -3.17
CA GLY A 63 8.50 2.89 -3.41
C GLY A 63 9.38 3.05 -2.17
N ILE A 64 9.18 4.13 -1.41
CA ILE A 64 9.92 4.38 -0.15
C ILE A 64 9.62 3.26 0.85
N ILE A 65 8.35 2.92 1.07
CA ILE A 65 7.96 1.86 2.00
C ILE A 65 8.58 0.52 1.59
N SER A 66 8.56 0.17 0.31
CA SER A 66 9.14 -1.08 -0.20
C SER A 66 10.66 -1.17 0.01
N ILE A 67 11.39 -0.08 -0.13
CA ILE A 67 12.84 -0.04 0.14
C ILE A 67 13.11 -0.34 1.61
N PHE A 68 12.41 0.34 2.51
CA PHE A 68 12.57 0.14 3.95
C PHE A 68 12.12 -1.25 4.40
N PHE A 69 11.04 -1.78 3.82
CA PHE A 69 10.58 -3.15 4.06
C PHE A 69 11.65 -4.17 3.65
N GLY A 70 12.25 -4.00 2.45
CA GLY A 70 13.34 -4.85 1.99
C GLY A 70 14.58 -4.78 2.88
N LEU A 71 14.97 -3.57 3.31
CA LEU A 71 16.07 -3.38 4.26
C LEU A 71 15.79 -4.01 5.62
N GLY A 72 14.56 -3.89 6.12
CA GLY A 72 14.14 -4.50 7.38
C GLY A 72 14.24 -6.03 7.35
N ILE A 73 13.82 -6.66 6.24
CA ILE A 73 13.99 -8.11 6.04
C ILE A 73 15.47 -8.47 5.95
N GLY A 74 16.22 -7.79 5.08
CA GLY A 74 17.62 -8.14 4.82
C GLY A 74 18.51 -8.02 6.06
N ILE A 75 18.37 -6.92 6.81
CA ILE A 75 19.10 -6.70 8.06
C ILE A 75 18.58 -7.65 9.15
N GLY A 76 17.27 -7.86 9.22
CA GLY A 76 16.65 -8.79 10.16
C GLY A 76 17.22 -10.20 10.09
N ILE A 77 17.26 -10.77 8.88
CA ILE A 77 17.81 -12.11 8.62
C ILE A 77 19.30 -12.16 8.93
N ALA A 78 20.07 -11.14 8.50
CA ALA A 78 21.49 -11.09 8.79
C ALA A 78 21.80 -11.10 10.30
N LEU A 79 21.00 -10.40 11.12
CA LEU A 79 21.15 -10.42 12.58
C LEU A 79 20.64 -11.71 13.21
N GLU A 80 19.58 -12.31 12.67
CA GLU A 80 19.10 -13.63 13.10
C GLU A 80 20.20 -14.68 12.92
N ASP A 81 20.85 -14.73 11.75
CA ASP A 81 21.96 -15.64 11.46
C ASP A 81 23.15 -15.46 12.41
N MET A 82 23.45 -14.21 12.81
CA MET A 82 24.56 -13.91 13.71
C MET A 82 24.27 -14.19 15.18
N THR A 83 23.03 -14.00 15.63
CA THR A 83 22.66 -14.04 17.06
C THR A 83 21.83 -15.25 17.45
N GLY A 84 21.35 -16.02 16.47
CA GLY A 84 20.48 -17.18 16.64
C GLY A 84 19.12 -16.86 17.26
N LYS A 85 18.65 -15.61 17.13
CA LYS A 85 17.35 -15.17 17.67
C LYS A 85 16.43 -14.66 16.58
N ASP A 86 15.36 -15.40 16.32
CA ASP A 86 14.31 -15.13 15.33
C ASP A 86 13.56 -13.80 15.58
N PHE A 87 13.65 -13.28 16.81
CA PHE A 87 13.07 -12.00 17.20
C PHE A 87 13.61 -10.82 16.38
N TRP A 88 14.87 -10.87 15.95
CA TRP A 88 15.48 -9.75 15.22
C TRP A 88 14.79 -9.52 13.89
N THR A 89 14.48 -10.57 13.13
CA THR A 89 13.80 -10.43 11.85
C THR A 89 12.46 -9.71 11.98
N VAL A 90 11.64 -10.13 12.96
CA VAL A 90 10.33 -9.49 13.20
C VAL A 90 10.51 -8.03 13.64
N LEU A 91 11.42 -7.75 14.57
CA LEU A 91 11.67 -6.40 15.06
C LEU A 91 12.11 -5.47 13.92
N PHE A 92 13.09 -5.88 13.12
CA PHE A 92 13.66 -5.06 12.05
C PHE A 92 12.64 -4.80 10.93
N ILE A 93 11.80 -5.77 10.58
CA ILE A 93 10.71 -5.57 9.62
C ILE A 93 9.75 -4.49 10.13
N PHE A 94 9.28 -4.58 11.38
CA PHE A 94 8.34 -3.59 11.91
C PHE A 94 8.96 -2.20 12.05
N VAL A 95 10.20 -2.11 12.55
CA VAL A 95 10.88 -0.84 12.78
C VAL A 95 11.20 -0.14 11.46
N PHE A 96 11.84 -0.83 10.50
CA PHE A 96 12.22 -0.21 9.24
C PHE A 96 11.00 0.11 8.40
N THR A 97 10.02 -0.78 8.30
CA THR A 97 8.79 -0.50 7.54
C THR A 97 8.01 0.66 8.15
N GLY A 98 7.90 0.73 9.48
CA GLY A 98 7.31 1.86 10.19
C GLY A 98 8.03 3.18 9.88
N LEU A 99 9.36 3.16 9.88
CA LEU A 99 10.17 4.31 9.50
C LEU A 99 9.95 4.71 8.03
N GLY A 100 9.82 3.72 7.14
CA GLY A 100 9.48 3.91 5.74
C GLY A 100 8.14 4.62 5.55
N PHE A 101 7.10 4.28 6.33
CA PHE A 101 5.82 4.98 6.31
C PHE A 101 5.95 6.44 6.74
N VAL A 102 6.70 6.72 7.82
CA VAL A 102 6.92 8.09 8.31
C VAL A 102 7.63 8.93 7.26
N ILE A 103 8.72 8.40 6.68
CA ILE A 103 9.50 9.10 5.65
C ILE A 103 8.66 9.29 4.38
N ALA A 104 7.94 8.27 3.93
CA ALA A 104 7.05 8.36 2.77
C ALA A 104 6.00 9.46 2.94
N ASN A 105 5.43 9.58 4.14
CA ASN A 105 4.44 10.62 4.42
C ASN A 105 5.07 12.02 4.44
N LEU A 106 6.22 12.19 5.10
CA LEU A 106 6.94 13.47 5.15
C LEU A 106 7.38 13.94 3.77
N VAL A 107 7.99 13.05 2.98
CA VAL A 107 8.46 13.35 1.61
C VAL A 107 7.27 13.64 0.70
N GLY A 108 6.21 12.83 0.75
CA GLY A 108 4.99 13.07 -0.03
C GLY A 108 4.33 14.41 0.30
N ASN A 109 4.26 14.79 1.57
CA ASN A 109 3.68 16.06 1.99
C ASN A 109 4.55 17.25 1.56
N LYS A 110 5.88 17.14 1.68
CA LYS A 110 6.82 18.18 1.27
C LYS A 110 6.76 18.46 -0.23
N MET A 111 6.71 17.42 -1.05
CA MET A 111 6.60 17.59 -2.50
C MET A 111 5.25 18.15 -2.93
N ARG A 112 4.15 17.71 -2.31
CA ARG A 112 2.83 18.28 -2.55
C ARG A 112 2.78 19.78 -2.23
N ALA A 113 3.38 20.18 -1.11
CA ALA A 113 3.48 21.59 -0.74
C ALA A 113 4.30 22.40 -1.77
N LYS A 114 5.40 21.83 -2.28
CA LYS A 114 6.27 22.47 -3.28
C LYS A 114 5.60 22.66 -4.64
N ILE A 115 4.78 21.71 -5.11
CA ILE A 115 4.02 21.92 -6.35
C ILE A 115 2.96 23.01 -6.17
N LYS A 116 2.22 22.98 -5.07
CA LYS A 116 1.17 23.98 -4.79
C LYS A 116 1.72 25.41 -4.71
N SER A 117 2.99 25.60 -4.33
CA SER A 117 3.65 26.92 -4.34
C SER A 117 4.16 27.35 -5.71
N ASN A 118 4.44 26.41 -6.62
CA ASN A 118 4.90 26.70 -7.98
C ASN A 118 3.74 27.02 -8.95
N GLU A 119 2.51 26.63 -8.60
CA GLU A 119 1.29 26.92 -9.37
C GLU A 119 0.62 28.27 -8.98
N ARG A 120 1.19 29.00 -8.01
CA ARG A 120 0.75 30.35 -7.61
C ARG A 120 1.71 31.42 -8.15
#